data_AF-A0A973UVU7-F1
#
_entry.id   AF-A0A973UVU7-F1
#
_cell.length_a   1.000
_cell.length_b   1.000
_cell.length_c   1.000
_cell.angle_alpha   90.00
_cell.angle_beta   90.00
_cell.angle_gamma   90.00
#
_symmetry.space_group_name_H-M   'P 1'
#
loop_
_entity.id
_entity.type
_entity.pdbx_description
1 polymer ?
#
loop_
_entity_poly.entity_id
_entity_poly.type
_entity_poly.pdbx_seq_one_letter_code
_entity_poly.pdbx_strand_id
1 'polypeptide(L)'
;MLREGGTAVDAAVAAAITLTVVQPGSNDLGGDLFALVWDGTRLHGLNASGRSPAALTHDLMVASAQPPTSALGGAQAAAATAPPARGWLPVTVPGAPAGWADLHARFGRLPFERLFDDAIRYAESGFPVSPAPARNWAAAVRV
;
A
#
# COMPACT_ATOMS: atom_id res chain seq x y z
N MET A 1 14.14 -3.35 -13.94
CA MET A 1 13.10 -4.36 -14.25
C MET A 1 12.81 -4.55 -15.74
N LEU A 2 12.07 -3.67 -16.44
CA LEU A 2 11.73 -3.90 -17.86
C LEU A 2 12.96 -4.04 -18.77
N ARG A 3 13.98 -3.19 -18.57
CA ARG A 3 15.26 -3.25 -19.31
C ARG A 3 16.06 -4.54 -19.05
N GLU A 4 15.77 -5.22 -17.95
CA GLU A 4 16.41 -6.49 -17.56
C GLU A 4 15.60 -7.71 -18.05
N GLY A 5 14.57 -7.48 -18.88
CA GLY A 5 13.73 -8.54 -19.44
C GLY A 5 12.61 -9.03 -18.52
N GLY A 6 12.37 -8.34 -17.39
CA GLY A 6 11.26 -8.62 -16.49
C GLY A 6 9.88 -8.30 -17.08
N THR A 7 8.83 -8.82 -16.46
CA THR A 7 7.45 -8.59 -16.88
C THR A 7 6.94 -7.22 -16.41
N ALA A 8 5.75 -6.83 -16.89
CA ALA A 8 5.06 -5.67 -16.35
C ALA A 8 4.77 -5.81 -14.84
N VAL A 9 4.54 -7.04 -14.36
CA VAL A 9 4.34 -7.33 -12.94
C VAL A 9 5.64 -7.19 -12.17
N ASP A 10 6.78 -7.69 -12.68
CA ASP A 10 8.09 -7.46 -12.04
C ASP A 10 8.36 -5.97 -11.85
N ALA A 11 8.10 -5.17 -12.89
CA ALA A 11 8.29 -3.73 -12.85
C ALA A 11 7.32 -3.02 -11.88
N ALA A 12 6.04 -3.41 -11.87
CA ALA A 12 5.05 -2.83 -10.98
C ALA A 12 5.32 -3.15 -9.50
N VAL A 13 5.67 -4.41 -9.20
CA VAL A 13 5.98 -4.84 -7.83
C VAL A 13 7.27 -4.18 -7.33
N ALA A 14 8.35 -4.13 -8.13
CA ALA A 14 9.57 -3.42 -7.75
C ALA A 14 9.34 -1.92 -7.52
N ALA A 15 8.49 -1.28 -8.33
CA ALA A 15 8.10 0.11 -8.12
C ALA A 15 7.31 0.28 -6.82
N ALA A 16 6.32 -0.59 -6.56
CA ALA A 16 5.54 -0.57 -5.31
C ALA A 16 6.45 -0.76 -4.07
N ILE A 17 7.39 -1.69 -4.12
CA ILE A 17 8.37 -1.90 -3.04
C ILE A 17 9.23 -0.65 -2.86
N THR A 18 9.73 -0.05 -3.94
CA THR A 18 10.53 1.19 -3.89
C THR A 18 9.75 2.37 -3.31
N LEU A 19 8.46 2.49 -3.63
CA LEU A 19 7.59 3.55 -3.13
C LEU A 19 7.38 3.49 -1.62
N THR A 20 7.55 2.32 -0.98
CA THR A 20 7.56 2.23 0.50
C THR A 20 8.65 3.08 1.14
N VAL A 21 9.73 3.35 0.41
CA VAL A 21 10.88 4.13 0.87
C VAL A 21 10.77 5.56 0.38
N VAL A 22 10.52 5.77 -0.92
CA VAL A 22 10.60 7.10 -1.53
C VAL A 22 9.29 7.89 -1.46
N GLN A 23 8.16 7.24 -1.12
CA GLN A 23 6.85 7.87 -0.95
C GLN A 23 6.03 7.18 0.18
N PRO A 24 6.53 7.18 1.42
CA PRO A 24 5.97 6.38 2.53
C PRO A 24 4.58 6.85 3.01
N GLY A 25 4.14 8.06 2.62
CA GLY A 25 2.80 8.57 2.97
C GLY A 25 1.68 8.11 2.03
N SER A 26 1.96 7.28 1.03
CA SER A 26 0.97 6.84 0.03
C SER A 26 1.00 5.36 -0.29
N ASN A 27 2.14 4.70 -0.10
CA ASN A 27 2.32 3.28 -0.34
C ASN A 27 3.32 2.77 0.68
N ASP A 28 2.98 1.70 1.40
CA ASP A 28 3.79 1.20 2.51
C ASP A 28 3.58 -0.30 2.75
N LEU A 29 4.48 -0.90 3.52
CA LEU A 29 4.45 -2.33 3.89
C LEU A 29 3.25 -2.71 4.76
N GLY A 30 2.70 -1.73 5.48
CA GLY A 30 1.53 -1.88 6.35
C GLY A 30 0.19 -1.73 5.63
N GLY A 31 0.20 -1.47 4.31
CA GLY A 31 -0.98 -1.16 3.53
C GLY A 31 -1.63 -2.36 2.83
N ASP A 32 -2.52 -2.00 1.92
CA ASP A 32 -3.32 -2.90 1.09
C ASP A 32 -2.86 -2.85 -0.37
N LEU A 33 -3.18 -3.89 -1.12
CA LEU A 33 -2.93 -3.93 -2.57
C LEU A 33 -4.17 -4.40 -3.33
N PHE A 34 -4.45 -3.71 -4.43
CA PHE A 34 -5.41 -4.15 -5.44
C PHE A 34 -4.72 -4.09 -6.81
N ALA A 35 -4.86 -5.15 -7.59
CA ALA A 35 -4.25 -5.20 -8.92
C ALA A 35 -5.21 -5.76 -9.96
N LEU A 36 -5.18 -5.15 -11.14
CA LEU A 36 -5.77 -5.69 -12.36
C LEU A 36 -4.63 -6.02 -13.31
N VAL A 37 -4.55 -7.28 -13.74
CA VAL A 37 -3.45 -7.78 -14.59
C VAL A 37 -4.05 -8.36 -15.86
N TRP A 38 -3.65 -7.85 -17.01
CA TRP A 38 -3.95 -8.46 -18.30
C TRP A 38 -2.77 -9.33 -18.72
N ASP A 39 -3.01 -10.64 -18.91
CA ASP A 39 -1.95 -11.58 -19.29
C ASP A 39 -1.72 -11.71 -20.81
N GLY A 40 -2.46 -10.94 -21.61
CA GLY A 40 -2.51 -11.06 -23.07
C GLY A 40 -3.79 -11.74 -23.57
N THR A 41 -4.49 -12.48 -22.71
CA THR A 41 -5.68 -13.28 -23.05
C THR A 41 -6.86 -13.06 -22.11
N ARG A 42 -6.59 -12.81 -20.83
CA ARG A 42 -7.59 -12.68 -19.77
C ARG A 42 -7.20 -11.60 -18.78
N LEU A 43 -8.22 -10.91 -18.27
CA LEU A 43 -8.10 -9.99 -17.13
C LEU A 43 -8.18 -10.78 -15.82
N HIS A 44 -7.21 -10.53 -14.94
CA HIS A 44 -7.14 -11.07 -13.59
C HIS A 44 -7.28 -9.93 -12.59
N GLY A 45 -8.00 -10.20 -11.50
CA GLY A 45 -8.06 -9.30 -10.35
C GLY A 45 -7.39 -9.95 -9.14
N LEU A 46 -6.61 -9.16 -8.42
CA LEU A 46 -6.11 -9.49 -7.09
C LEU A 46 -6.67 -8.47 -6.10
N ASN A 47 -7.33 -8.99 -5.07
CA ASN A 47 -7.65 -8.23 -3.87
C ASN A 47 -6.76 -8.76 -2.73
N ALA A 48 -5.76 -7.96 -2.38
CA ALA A 48 -4.89 -8.14 -1.24
C ALA A 48 -5.12 -7.02 -0.21
N SER A 49 -6.40 -6.68 0.04
CA SER A 49 -6.79 -5.86 1.18
C SER A 49 -6.63 -6.65 2.47
N GLY A 50 -6.08 -6.01 3.48
CA GLY A 50 -5.89 -6.54 4.80
C GLY A 50 -7.18 -6.95 5.47
N ARG A 51 -7.13 -8.04 6.23
CA ARG A 51 -8.26 -8.51 7.03
C ARG A 51 -8.33 -7.75 8.35
N SER A 52 -9.53 -7.61 8.91
CA SER A 52 -9.69 -7.15 10.28
C SER A 52 -8.95 -8.07 11.26
N PRO A 53 -8.29 -7.52 12.30
CA PRO A 53 -7.67 -8.34 13.34
C PRO A 53 -8.70 -9.25 14.02
N ALA A 54 -8.31 -10.47 14.40
CA ALA A 54 -9.23 -11.47 14.95
C ALA A 54 -9.92 -11.04 16.26
N ALA A 55 -9.29 -10.15 17.03
CA ALA A 55 -9.83 -9.62 18.28
C ALA A 55 -10.65 -8.33 18.09
N LEU A 56 -10.68 -7.75 16.88
CA LEU A 56 -11.44 -6.54 16.61
C LEU A 56 -12.93 -6.89 16.51
N THR A 57 -13.75 -6.28 17.36
CA THR A 57 -15.21 -6.44 17.33
C THR A 57 -15.88 -5.20 16.76
N HIS A 58 -17.11 -5.38 16.26
CA HIS A 58 -17.93 -4.26 15.81
C HIS A 58 -18.18 -3.24 16.92
N ASP A 59 -18.47 -3.68 18.14
CA ASP A 59 -18.75 -2.81 19.28
C ASP A 59 -17.55 -1.92 19.64
N LEU A 60 -16.33 -2.48 19.60
CA LEU A 60 -15.11 -1.71 19.78
C LEU A 60 -14.95 -0.63 18.70
N MET A 61 -15.28 -0.97 17.44
CA MET A 61 -15.22 0.00 16.36
C MET A 61 -16.26 1.12 16.51
N VAL A 62 -17.50 0.79 16.81
CA VAL A 62 -18.58 1.79 17.01
C VAL A 62 -18.26 2.70 18.19
N ALA A 63 -17.78 2.15 19.32
CA ALA A 63 -17.41 2.94 20.49
C ALA A 63 -16.27 3.93 20.19
N SER A 64 -15.41 3.62 19.22
CA SER A 64 -14.28 4.47 18.82
C SER A 64 -14.60 5.45 17.68
N ALA A 65 -15.80 5.37 17.11
CA ALA A 65 -16.15 6.07 15.88
C ALA A 65 -16.11 7.60 16.07
N GLN A 66 -15.64 8.30 15.05
CA GLN A 66 -15.45 9.75 15.03
C GLN A 66 -16.32 10.37 13.92
N PRO A 67 -16.58 11.69 13.96
CA PRO A 67 -17.14 12.40 12.82
C PRO A 67 -16.28 12.17 11.56
N PRO A 68 -16.88 11.98 10.38
CA PRO A 68 -16.12 11.78 9.15
C PRO A 68 -15.30 13.03 8.81
N THR A 69 -14.06 12.82 8.36
CA THR A 69 -13.22 13.90 7.81
C THR A 69 -13.50 14.07 6.32
N SER A 70 -13.47 15.31 5.82
CA SER A 70 -13.74 15.66 4.41
C SER A 70 -12.74 15.09 3.38
N ALA A 71 -11.77 14.28 3.81
CA ALA A 71 -10.73 13.69 2.98
C ALA A 71 -11.17 12.42 2.24
N LEU A 72 -12.28 11.79 2.65
CA LEU A 72 -12.74 10.53 2.08
C LEU A 72 -13.86 10.77 1.06
N GLY A 73 -13.70 10.22 -0.14
CA GLY A 73 -14.76 10.14 -1.16
C GLY A 73 -15.54 8.82 -1.09
N GLY A 74 -16.53 8.63 -1.96
CA GLY A 74 -17.28 7.37 -2.06
C GLY A 74 -18.29 7.15 -0.92
N ALA A 75 -18.56 5.89 -0.57
CA ALA A 75 -19.55 5.52 0.45
C ALA A 75 -19.21 6.09 1.84
N GLN A 76 -17.92 6.28 2.12
CA GLN A 76 -17.40 6.85 3.36
C GLN A 76 -17.74 8.34 3.52
N ALA A 77 -17.91 9.08 2.42
CA ALA A 77 -18.33 10.47 2.46
C ALA A 77 -19.78 10.65 2.95
N ALA A 78 -20.61 9.62 2.77
CA ALA A 78 -22.01 9.60 3.18
C ALA A 78 -22.23 8.95 4.55
N ALA A 79 -21.16 8.44 5.19
CA ALA A 79 -21.27 7.77 6.48
C ALA A 79 -21.48 8.79 7.61
N ALA A 80 -22.37 8.47 8.56
CA ALA A 80 -22.61 9.31 9.73
C ALA A 80 -21.40 9.35 10.69
N THR A 81 -20.55 8.32 10.65
CA THR A 81 -19.35 8.17 11.47
C THR A 81 -18.25 7.44 10.69
N ALA A 82 -16.99 7.67 11.04
CA ALA A 82 -15.81 7.03 10.48
C ALA A 82 -14.96 6.35 11.57
N PRO A 83 -14.13 5.35 11.21
CA PRO A 83 -13.07 4.86 12.09
C PRO A 83 -12.18 6.03 12.59
N PRO A 84 -11.54 5.89 13.76
CA PRO A 84 -10.64 6.93 14.26
C PRO A 84 -9.47 7.09 13.28
N ALA A 85 -9.09 8.33 13.00
CA ALA A 85 -8.02 8.64 12.05
C ALA A 85 -6.61 8.25 12.53
N ARG A 86 -6.45 7.95 13.82
CA ARG A 86 -5.19 7.64 14.49
C ARG A 86 -5.37 6.50 15.49
N GLY A 87 -4.25 5.86 15.83
CA GLY A 87 -4.20 4.74 16.77
C GLY A 87 -4.21 3.38 16.06
N TRP A 88 -4.31 2.31 16.86
CA TRP A 88 -4.20 0.93 16.37
C TRP A 88 -5.51 0.33 15.89
N LEU A 89 -6.66 0.84 16.35
CA LEU A 89 -7.98 0.34 15.99
C LEU A 89 -8.27 0.33 14.47
N PRO A 90 -7.89 1.34 13.66
CA PRO A 90 -8.16 1.33 12.22
C PRO A 90 -7.16 0.48 11.42
N VAL A 91 -6.16 -0.13 12.06
CA VAL A 91 -5.11 -0.90 11.37
C VAL A 91 -5.61 -2.32 11.07
N THR A 92 -5.58 -2.71 9.80
CA THR A 92 -5.84 -4.07 9.33
C THR A 92 -4.56 -4.90 9.33
N VAL A 93 -4.68 -6.23 9.18
CA VAL A 93 -3.52 -7.09 8.91
C VAL A 93 -2.97 -6.73 7.53
N PRO A 94 -1.73 -6.24 7.38
CA PRO A 94 -1.24 -5.75 6.09
C PRO A 94 -1.31 -6.78 4.97
N GLY A 95 -1.89 -6.39 3.83
CA GLY A 95 -2.08 -7.27 2.68
C GLY A 95 -1.06 -7.07 1.55
N ALA A 96 -0.43 -5.90 1.46
CA ALA A 96 0.47 -5.56 0.36
C ALA A 96 1.64 -6.55 0.16
N PRO A 97 2.39 -6.99 1.21
CA PRO A 97 3.50 -7.93 1.02
C PRO A 97 3.07 -9.29 0.46
N ALA A 98 1.95 -9.84 0.95
CA ALA A 98 1.37 -11.07 0.42
C ALA A 98 0.92 -10.88 -1.03
N GLY A 99 0.30 -9.74 -1.34
CA GLY A 99 -0.11 -9.40 -2.70
C GLY A 99 1.06 -9.30 -3.68
N TRP A 100 2.21 -8.77 -3.25
CA TRP A 100 3.42 -8.76 -4.08
C TRP A 100 3.94 -10.16 -4.39
N ALA A 101 3.98 -11.03 -3.37
CA ALA A 101 4.39 -12.42 -3.54
C ALA A 101 3.42 -13.18 -4.47
N ASP A 102 2.12 -13.01 -4.31
CA ASP A 102 1.11 -13.67 -5.15
C ASP A 102 1.17 -13.20 -6.62
N LEU A 103 1.35 -11.90 -6.84
CA LEU A 103 1.54 -11.34 -8.19
C LEU A 103 2.81 -11.88 -8.85
N HIS A 104 3.92 -11.85 -8.12
CA HIS A 104 5.21 -12.30 -8.63
C HIS A 104 5.21 -13.80 -8.91
N ALA A 105 4.68 -14.62 -7.99
CA ALA A 105 4.59 -16.07 -8.17
C ALA A 105 3.82 -16.46 -9.43
N ARG A 106 2.82 -15.65 -9.83
CA ARG A 106 1.96 -15.95 -10.97
C ARG A 106 2.43 -15.34 -12.29
N PHE A 107 2.99 -14.13 -12.26
CA PHE A 107 3.27 -13.34 -13.47
C PHE A 107 4.70 -12.76 -13.51
N GLY A 108 5.50 -13.00 -12.49
CA GLY A 108 6.89 -12.57 -12.41
C GLY A 108 7.81 -13.41 -13.27
N ARG A 109 9.01 -12.88 -13.53
CA ARG A 109 10.05 -13.58 -14.31
C ARG A 109 11.43 -13.43 -13.70
N LEU A 110 11.75 -12.26 -13.14
CA LEU A 110 13.02 -12.04 -12.44
C LEU A 110 12.99 -12.73 -11.06
N PRO A 111 14.15 -13.04 -10.44
CA PRO A 111 14.17 -13.53 -9.06
C PRO A 111 13.47 -12.55 -8.11
N PHE A 112 12.69 -13.03 -7.14
CA PHE A 112 11.84 -12.16 -6.34
C PHE A 112 12.64 -11.10 -5.56
N GLU A 113 13.77 -11.52 -4.99
CA GLU A 113 14.72 -10.69 -4.26
C GLU A 113 15.26 -9.52 -5.09
N ARG A 114 15.42 -9.70 -6.41
CA ARG A 114 15.91 -8.64 -7.31
C ARG A 114 14.98 -7.42 -7.31
N LEU A 115 13.68 -7.61 -7.05
CA LEU A 115 12.70 -6.52 -7.04
C LEU A 115 12.90 -5.56 -5.85
N PHE A 116 13.69 -5.96 -4.84
CA PHE A 116 13.91 -5.20 -3.60
C PHE A 116 15.17 -4.33 -3.64
N ASP A 117 16.13 -4.63 -4.51
CA ASP A 117 17.46 -3.99 -4.51
C ASP A 117 17.40 -2.46 -4.54
N ASP A 118 16.52 -1.88 -5.36
CA ASP A 118 16.39 -0.42 -5.45
C ASP A 118 15.83 0.19 -4.16
N ALA A 119 14.83 -0.46 -3.55
CA ALA A 119 14.26 -0.04 -2.28
C ALA A 119 15.29 -0.11 -1.15
N ILE A 120 16.03 -1.22 -1.06
CA ILE A 120 17.10 -1.42 -0.08
C ILE A 120 18.16 -0.32 -0.25
N ARG A 121 18.65 -0.12 -1.47
CA ARG A 121 19.65 0.92 -1.77
C ARG A 121 19.16 2.31 -1.36
N TYR A 122 17.92 2.68 -1.69
CA TYR A 122 17.39 3.99 -1.30
C TYR A 122 17.18 4.13 0.21
N ALA A 123 16.84 3.04 0.91
CA ALA A 123 16.71 3.05 2.36
C ALA A 123 18.06 3.22 3.05
N GLU A 124 19.10 2.55 2.56
CA GLU A 124 20.45 2.57 3.15
C GLU A 124 21.23 3.84 2.80
N SER A 125 21.14 4.29 1.54
CA SER A 125 21.95 5.40 1.01
C SER A 125 21.21 6.74 1.00
N GLY A 126 19.90 6.73 1.29
CA GLY A 126 19.04 7.90 1.17
C GLY A 126 18.70 8.26 -0.27
N PHE A 127 17.88 9.31 -0.42
CA PHE A 127 17.42 9.84 -1.69
C PHE A 127 17.00 11.32 -1.53
N PRO A 128 17.04 12.12 -2.61
CA PRO A 128 16.50 13.47 -2.58
C PRO A 128 14.96 13.44 -2.51
N VAL A 129 14.40 14.11 -1.50
CA VAL A 129 12.94 14.18 -1.31
C VAL A 129 12.33 15.08 -2.39
N SER A 130 11.37 14.54 -3.16
CA SER A 130 10.70 15.31 -4.20
C SER A 130 9.65 16.28 -3.62
N PRO A 131 9.24 17.33 -4.35
CA PRO A 131 8.39 18.39 -3.79
C PRO A 131 7.01 17.97 -3.27
N ALA A 132 6.44 16.87 -3.77
CA ALA A 132 5.14 16.37 -3.30
C ALA A 132 5.25 15.64 -1.94
N PRO A 133 6.09 14.59 -1.77
CA PRO A 133 6.41 14.02 -0.47
C PRO A 133 6.86 15.06 0.56
N ALA A 134 7.72 16.01 0.18
CA ALA A 134 8.18 17.07 1.09
C ALA A 134 7.01 17.89 1.68
N ARG A 135 6.03 18.26 0.85
CA ARG A 135 4.82 18.97 1.29
C ARG A 135 3.96 18.11 2.22
N ASN A 136 3.75 16.84 1.87
CA ASN A 136 2.95 15.91 2.68
C ASN A 136 3.61 15.66 4.05
N TRP A 137 4.93 15.47 4.09
CA TRP A 137 5.66 15.27 5.34
C TRP A 137 5.59 16.52 6.22
N ALA A 138 5.78 17.71 5.65
CA ALA A 138 5.67 18.97 6.40
C ALA A 138 4.27 19.18 7.01
N ALA A 139 3.21 18.75 6.32
CA ALA A 139 1.85 18.78 6.85
C ALA A 139 1.65 17.75 7.98
N ALA A 140 2.28 16.57 7.89
CA ALA A 140 2.14 15.50 8.87
C ALA A 140 2.90 15.74 10.19
N VAL A 141 3.96 16.56 10.20
CA VAL A 141 4.76 16.84 11.42
C VAL A 141 4.07 17.85 12.36
N ARG A 142 3.11 18.65 11.90
CA ARG A 142 2.45 19.69 12.71
C ARG A 142 1.35 19.14 13.64
N VAL A 143 1.46 17.88 14.07
CA VAL A 143 0.49 17.21 14.96
C VAL A 143 0.88 17.44 16.41
#